data_AF-A0A2C5ZE71-F1
#
_entry.id   AF-A0A2C5ZE71-F1
#
_cell.length_a   1.000
_cell.length_b   1.000
_cell.length_c   1.000
_cell.angle_alpha   90.00
_cell.angle_beta   90.00
_cell.angle_gamma   90.00
#
_symmetry.space_group_name_H-M   'P 1'
#
loop_
_entity.id
_entity.type
_entity.pdbx_description
1 polymer ?
#
loop_
_entity_poly.entity_id
_entity_poly.type
_entity_poly.pdbx_seq_one_letter_code
_entity_poly.pdbx_strand_id
1 'polypeptide(L)'
;MTAKLFRLCRACQLSIWDRAQRGQLSVSVVQYLVDPLDRATRDRIPATVADSMVFMIRSTVIRAMGKVEEQQGQQSISSDLWLAVAERICAVKDDVHVLFLFNRLMCLMPVSLRAQIPPTPVAELGLVLIAAQAEQCLVSGRRLHQMVKFNEALSKLTETRRQQVYDMMRDSVLQQHHGRRRCYSWLLLKALDSNTSDSDFVLAYRAMIEPGTRLDSLQLWHLAAARLLVAGALPPGQTISTMPSMPMSRRWTILIRALLPLDDCQRQLRDLCSFLAGIEGFQTMAQAIANLPHGDMPMDGAQLNVVLTVARACGDHNLALTLFDAFLLRRRSRDELAAWSWSLWAEHVEAIIKDSSINPRWAWRVLGHMTSCNDACPVAAASEVEAKMKLLIKMSRWFLEAPHLTDRQKLRELTRCLKYQRKLTDRVASPTLLGITDVITRDLRRGQQGRQTRIDWLLALTEERHGLSEAEKAAAVLDKWRGVNRERIPPLATIR
;
A
#
# COMPACT_ATOMS: atom_id res chain seq x y z
N MET A 1 24.14 -29.10 -40.54
CA MET A 1 22.83 -29.76 -40.30
C MET A 1 21.75 -28.77 -39.89
N THR A 2 21.99 -27.94 -38.85
CA THR A 2 21.03 -26.97 -38.28
C THR A 2 20.43 -25.99 -39.29
N ALA A 3 21.24 -25.41 -40.20
CA ALA A 3 20.74 -24.49 -41.23
C ALA A 3 19.74 -25.14 -42.21
N LYS A 4 19.90 -26.44 -42.51
CA LYS A 4 18.97 -27.18 -43.38
C LYS A 4 17.63 -27.43 -42.68
N LEU A 5 17.66 -27.74 -41.38
CA LEU A 5 16.45 -27.89 -40.56
C LEU A 5 15.67 -26.57 -40.45
N PHE A 6 16.36 -25.45 -40.24
CA PHE A 6 15.71 -24.13 -40.24
C PHE A 6 15.09 -23.76 -41.60
N ARG A 7 15.71 -24.14 -42.72
CA ARG A 7 15.10 -23.97 -44.05
C ARG A 7 13.82 -24.79 -44.21
N LEU A 8 13.82 -26.05 -43.74
CA LEU A 8 12.62 -26.90 -43.75
C LEU A 8 11.50 -26.30 -42.87
N CYS A 9 11.83 -25.77 -41.71
CA CYS A 9 10.86 -25.03 -40.88
C CYS A 9 10.27 -23.84 -41.64
N ARG A 10 11.08 -23.04 -42.34
CA ARG A 10 10.55 -21.92 -43.14
C ARG A 10 9.61 -22.39 -44.24
N ALA A 11 9.94 -23.47 -44.94
CA ALA A 11 9.05 -24.04 -45.95
C ALA A 11 7.72 -24.54 -45.33
N CYS A 12 7.79 -25.19 -44.16
CA CYS A 12 6.61 -25.59 -43.40
C CYS A 12 5.77 -24.37 -42.98
N GLN A 13 6.40 -23.30 -42.49
CA GLN A 13 5.72 -22.05 -42.13
C GLN A 13 4.96 -21.46 -43.32
N LEU A 14 5.58 -21.38 -44.50
CA LEU A 14 4.93 -20.91 -45.73
C LEU A 14 3.74 -21.80 -46.12
N SER A 15 3.87 -23.12 -45.98
CA SER A 15 2.76 -24.04 -46.24
C SER A 15 1.60 -23.86 -45.25
N ILE A 16 1.88 -23.57 -43.98
CA ILE A 16 0.84 -23.28 -42.97
C ILE A 16 0.08 -22.01 -43.34
N TRP A 17 0.78 -20.96 -43.76
CA TRP A 17 0.16 -19.72 -44.22
C TRP A 17 -0.78 -19.94 -45.40
N ASP A 18 -0.31 -20.64 -46.43
CA ASP A 18 -1.11 -20.95 -47.63
C ASP A 18 -2.35 -21.79 -47.28
N ARG A 19 -2.21 -22.81 -46.43
CA ARG A 19 -3.34 -23.63 -45.98
C ARG A 19 -4.36 -22.83 -45.17
N ALA A 20 -3.91 -21.93 -44.29
CA ALA A 20 -4.80 -21.06 -43.52
C ALA A 20 -5.61 -20.15 -44.45
N GLN A 21 -4.94 -19.51 -45.42
CA GLN A 21 -5.57 -18.59 -46.38
C GLN A 21 -6.54 -19.27 -47.35
N ARG A 22 -6.39 -20.57 -47.59
CA ARG A 22 -7.29 -21.37 -48.42
C ARG A 22 -8.41 -22.06 -47.63
N GLY A 23 -8.48 -21.86 -46.30
CA GLY A 23 -9.45 -22.55 -45.44
C GLY A 23 -9.22 -24.06 -45.32
N GLN A 24 -8.00 -24.53 -45.57
CA GLN A 24 -7.63 -25.96 -45.58
C GLN A 24 -7.07 -26.46 -44.24
N LEU A 25 -7.13 -25.65 -43.19
CA LEU A 25 -6.76 -26.09 -41.84
C LEU A 25 -7.94 -26.81 -41.18
N SER A 26 -7.73 -28.07 -40.83
CA SER A 26 -8.66 -28.87 -40.03
C SER A 26 -8.10 -29.13 -38.63
N VAL A 27 -8.96 -29.55 -37.70
CA VAL A 27 -8.56 -29.94 -36.34
C VAL A 27 -7.50 -31.06 -36.37
N SER A 28 -7.66 -32.05 -37.26
CA SER A 28 -6.69 -33.14 -37.42
C SER A 28 -5.33 -32.64 -37.90
N VAL A 29 -5.29 -31.71 -38.86
CA VAL A 29 -4.03 -31.11 -39.34
C VAL A 29 -3.35 -30.30 -38.23
N VAL A 30 -4.12 -29.55 -37.45
CA VAL A 30 -3.59 -28.78 -36.32
C VAL A 30 -2.95 -29.67 -35.26
N GLN A 31 -3.48 -30.87 -34.99
CA GLN A 31 -2.86 -31.80 -34.04
C GLN A 31 -1.41 -32.11 -34.40
N TYR A 32 -1.13 -32.36 -35.68
CA TYR A 32 0.25 -32.60 -36.16
C TYR A 32 1.10 -31.32 -36.18
N LEU A 33 0.51 -30.15 -36.43
CA LEU A 33 1.26 -28.90 -36.47
C LEU A 33 1.61 -28.38 -35.06
N VAL A 34 0.79 -28.69 -34.06
CA VAL A 34 1.07 -28.32 -32.66
C VAL A 34 2.05 -29.29 -32.00
N ASP A 35 2.21 -30.51 -32.50
CA ASP A 35 3.32 -31.39 -32.14
C ASP A 35 4.10 -31.89 -33.38
N PRO A 36 4.92 -31.02 -34.00
CA PRO A 36 5.46 -31.26 -35.32
C PRO A 36 6.64 -32.24 -35.36
N LEU A 37 7.17 -32.66 -34.21
CA LEU A 37 8.34 -33.52 -34.12
C LEU A 37 8.01 -34.77 -33.28
N ASP A 38 8.11 -35.94 -33.91
CA ASP A 38 8.01 -37.22 -33.22
C ASP A 38 9.22 -37.45 -32.28
N ARG A 39 9.08 -38.43 -31.39
CA ARG A 39 10.11 -38.76 -30.39
C ARG A 39 11.44 -39.12 -31.05
N ALA A 40 11.41 -39.93 -32.11
CA ALA A 40 12.61 -40.36 -32.81
C ALA A 40 13.38 -39.18 -33.45
N THR A 41 12.68 -38.17 -33.95
CA THR A 41 13.30 -36.95 -34.50
C THR A 41 13.85 -36.08 -33.40
N ARG A 42 13.12 -35.91 -32.28
CA ARG A 42 13.60 -35.15 -31.11
C ARG A 42 14.89 -35.74 -30.55
N ASP A 43 15.01 -37.07 -30.49
CA ASP A 43 16.20 -37.77 -29.97
C ASP A 43 17.44 -37.60 -30.87
N ARG A 44 17.25 -37.25 -32.16
CA ARG A 44 18.33 -37.11 -33.15
C ARG A 44 18.88 -35.69 -33.28
N ILE A 45 18.22 -34.69 -32.70
CA ILE A 45 18.62 -33.28 -32.81
C ILE A 45 18.79 -32.65 -31.43
N PRO A 46 19.61 -31.59 -31.30
CA PRO A 46 19.74 -30.89 -30.03
C PRO A 46 18.38 -30.35 -29.55
N ALA A 47 18.07 -30.54 -28.26
CA ALA A 47 16.80 -30.12 -27.67
C ALA A 47 16.47 -28.64 -27.94
N THR A 48 17.46 -27.75 -27.83
CA THR A 48 17.29 -26.32 -28.12
C THR A 48 16.86 -26.03 -29.56
N VAL A 49 17.31 -26.85 -30.52
CA VAL A 49 16.89 -26.76 -31.92
C VAL A 49 15.48 -27.30 -32.09
N ALA A 50 15.16 -28.45 -31.47
CA ALA A 50 13.81 -29.01 -31.48
C ALA A 50 12.78 -28.03 -30.91
N ASP A 51 13.05 -27.45 -29.74
CA ASP A 51 12.18 -26.49 -29.06
C ASP A 51 11.97 -25.23 -29.91
N SER A 52 13.04 -24.71 -30.52
CA SER A 52 12.97 -23.56 -31.43
C SER A 52 12.09 -23.86 -32.66
N MET A 53 12.23 -25.06 -33.24
CA MET A 53 11.42 -25.49 -34.39
C MET A 53 9.96 -25.63 -34.02
N VAL A 54 9.66 -26.31 -32.90
CA VAL A 54 8.30 -26.49 -32.37
C VAL A 54 7.65 -25.13 -32.10
N PHE A 55 8.37 -24.22 -31.43
CA PHE A 55 7.88 -22.87 -31.17
C PHE A 55 7.58 -22.08 -32.44
N MET A 56 8.49 -22.10 -33.43
CA MET A 56 8.29 -21.41 -34.71
C MET A 56 7.03 -21.91 -35.43
N ILE A 57 6.83 -23.23 -35.48
CA ILE A 57 5.68 -23.84 -36.16
C ILE A 57 4.39 -23.49 -35.42
N ARG A 58 4.31 -23.74 -34.11
CA ARG A 58 3.15 -23.39 -33.26
C ARG A 58 2.80 -21.91 -33.38
N SER A 59 3.79 -21.03 -33.27
CA SER A 59 3.57 -19.60 -33.41
C SER A 59 3.07 -19.22 -34.81
N THR A 60 3.45 -19.96 -35.84
CA THR A 60 3.02 -19.67 -37.22
C THR A 60 1.57 -20.07 -37.42
N VAL A 61 1.14 -21.21 -36.86
CA VAL A 61 -0.27 -21.62 -36.85
C VAL A 61 -1.15 -20.51 -36.26
N ILE A 62 -0.83 -20.03 -35.06
CA ILE A 62 -1.62 -19.00 -34.37
C ILE A 62 -1.65 -17.69 -35.20
N ARG A 63 -0.50 -17.26 -35.75
CA ARG A 63 -0.42 -16.04 -36.57
C ARG A 63 -1.18 -16.16 -37.88
N ALA A 64 -1.11 -17.33 -38.51
CA ALA A 64 -1.80 -17.61 -39.77
C ALA A 64 -3.31 -17.55 -39.58
N MET A 65 -3.82 -18.22 -38.54
CA MET A 65 -5.23 -18.17 -38.17
C MET A 65 -5.66 -16.74 -37.83
N GLY A 66 -4.88 -16.02 -37.02
CA GLY A 66 -5.20 -14.64 -36.62
C GLY A 66 -5.28 -13.68 -37.82
N LYS A 67 -4.36 -13.78 -38.78
CA LYS A 67 -4.39 -12.93 -39.98
C LYS A 67 -5.60 -13.19 -40.87
N VAL A 68 -5.99 -14.47 -41.02
CA VAL A 68 -7.19 -14.82 -41.80
C VAL A 68 -8.44 -14.25 -41.13
N GLU A 69 -8.50 -14.33 -39.80
CA GLU A 69 -9.59 -13.77 -39.00
C GLU A 69 -9.68 -12.23 -39.10
N GLU A 70 -8.53 -11.53 -39.13
CA GLU A 70 -8.46 -10.07 -39.28
C GLU A 70 -8.91 -9.57 -40.67
N GLN A 71 -8.76 -10.39 -41.73
CA GLN A 71 -9.08 -10.01 -43.12
C GLN A 71 -10.58 -10.06 -43.45
N GLN A 72 -11.44 -9.88 -42.43
CA GLN A 72 -12.91 -9.88 -42.44
C GLN A 72 -13.54 -9.73 -43.85
N GLY A 73 -14.05 -10.82 -44.41
CA GLY A 73 -14.82 -10.74 -45.65
C GLY A 73 -15.22 -12.06 -46.31
N GLN A 74 -14.38 -13.10 -46.31
CA GLN A 74 -14.65 -14.30 -47.13
C GLN A 74 -14.40 -15.65 -46.44
N GLN A 75 -13.56 -15.73 -45.41
CA GLN A 75 -13.28 -16.99 -44.69
C GLN A 75 -13.01 -16.70 -43.21
N SER A 76 -13.86 -17.21 -42.31
CA SER A 76 -13.61 -17.20 -40.86
C SER A 76 -12.96 -18.50 -40.44
N ILE A 77 -12.02 -18.45 -39.50
CA ILE A 77 -11.47 -19.68 -38.92
C ILE A 77 -12.55 -20.34 -38.04
N SER A 78 -12.77 -21.64 -38.21
CA SER A 78 -13.75 -22.37 -37.41
C SER A 78 -13.45 -22.24 -35.91
N SER A 79 -14.52 -22.10 -35.11
CA SER A 79 -14.44 -22.03 -33.65
C SER A 79 -13.75 -23.26 -33.05
N ASP A 80 -14.05 -24.45 -33.58
CA ASP A 80 -13.45 -25.71 -33.14
C ASP A 80 -11.94 -25.73 -33.35
N LEU A 81 -11.45 -25.06 -34.42
CA LEU A 81 -10.02 -24.99 -34.70
C LEU A 81 -9.30 -24.13 -33.68
N TRP A 82 -9.86 -22.96 -33.35
CA TRP A 82 -9.35 -22.09 -32.30
C TRP A 82 -9.28 -22.78 -30.95
N LEU A 83 -10.36 -23.49 -30.58
CA LEU A 83 -10.43 -24.21 -29.31
C LEU A 83 -9.47 -25.40 -29.26
N ALA A 84 -9.32 -26.16 -30.36
CA ALA A 84 -8.34 -27.23 -30.45
C ALA A 84 -6.90 -26.73 -30.30
N VAL A 85 -6.56 -25.58 -30.91
CA VAL A 85 -5.25 -24.94 -30.71
C VAL A 85 -5.08 -24.51 -29.25
N ALA A 86 -6.11 -23.91 -28.64
CA ALA A 86 -6.07 -23.45 -27.25
C ALA A 86 -5.83 -24.61 -26.26
N GLU A 87 -6.63 -25.68 -26.40
CA GLU A 87 -6.51 -26.88 -25.58
C GLU A 87 -5.09 -27.46 -25.67
N ARG A 88 -4.57 -27.60 -26.89
CA ARG A 88 -3.24 -28.18 -27.10
C ARG A 88 -2.12 -27.32 -26.56
N ILE A 89 -2.18 -26.00 -26.75
CA ILE A 89 -1.18 -25.08 -26.18
C ILE A 89 -1.19 -25.16 -24.65
N CYS A 90 -2.37 -25.20 -24.03
CA CYS A 90 -2.47 -25.28 -22.57
C CYS A 90 -2.06 -26.64 -22.01
N ALA A 91 -2.20 -27.72 -22.79
CA ALA A 91 -1.79 -29.07 -22.40
C ALA A 91 -0.27 -29.32 -22.48
N VAL A 92 0.51 -28.42 -23.11
CA VAL A 92 1.97 -28.58 -23.19
C VAL A 92 2.58 -28.33 -21.81
N LYS A 93 3.15 -29.40 -21.24
CA LYS A 93 3.92 -29.34 -19.98
C LYS A 93 5.38 -28.96 -20.26
N ASP A 94 5.98 -28.27 -19.30
CA ASP A 94 7.44 -28.02 -19.20
C ASP A 94 8.10 -27.18 -20.31
N ASP A 95 7.32 -26.49 -21.16
CA ASP A 95 7.86 -25.62 -22.22
C ASP A 95 7.68 -24.12 -21.89
N VAL A 96 8.81 -23.43 -21.69
CA VAL A 96 8.86 -21.99 -21.37
C VAL A 96 8.26 -21.10 -22.45
N HIS A 97 8.13 -21.60 -23.69
CA HIS A 97 7.55 -20.87 -24.81
C HIS A 97 6.03 -20.90 -24.81
N VAL A 98 5.40 -21.81 -24.06
CA VAL A 98 3.95 -21.98 -24.01
C VAL A 98 3.25 -20.70 -23.55
N LEU A 99 3.82 -19.97 -22.60
CA LEU A 99 3.25 -18.70 -22.12
C LEU A 99 3.24 -17.62 -23.20
N PHE A 100 4.28 -17.58 -24.04
CA PHE A 100 4.33 -16.65 -25.17
C PHE A 100 3.30 -17.04 -26.25
N LEU A 101 3.14 -18.34 -26.49
CA LEU A 101 2.14 -18.86 -27.43
C LEU A 101 0.73 -18.59 -26.91
N PHE A 102 0.47 -18.84 -25.62
CA PHE A 102 -0.79 -18.56 -24.96
C PHE A 102 -1.14 -17.07 -25.01
N ASN A 103 -0.22 -16.18 -24.64
CA ASN A 103 -0.44 -14.74 -24.75
C ASN A 103 -0.75 -14.31 -26.20
N ARG A 104 -0.01 -14.85 -27.17
CA ARG A 104 -0.25 -14.58 -28.60
C ARG A 104 -1.62 -15.10 -29.06
N LEU A 105 -2.01 -16.29 -28.63
CA LEU A 105 -3.32 -16.85 -28.89
C LEU A 105 -4.42 -15.95 -28.34
N MET A 106 -4.30 -15.51 -27.09
CA MET A 106 -5.28 -14.62 -26.45
C MET A 106 -5.42 -13.26 -27.15
N CYS A 107 -4.36 -12.75 -27.78
CA CYS A 107 -4.42 -11.52 -28.58
C CYS A 107 -5.16 -11.70 -29.91
N LEU A 108 -4.99 -12.84 -30.57
CA LEU A 108 -5.48 -13.08 -31.94
C LEU A 108 -6.83 -13.81 -31.99
N MET A 109 -7.16 -14.59 -30.96
CA MET A 109 -8.42 -15.34 -30.89
C MET A 109 -9.62 -14.37 -30.76
N PRO A 110 -10.75 -14.62 -31.45
CA PRO A 110 -11.99 -13.88 -31.28
C PRO A 110 -12.46 -13.81 -29.82
N VAL A 111 -12.94 -12.64 -29.40
CA VAL A 111 -13.36 -12.39 -27.99
C VAL A 111 -14.44 -13.38 -27.53
N SER A 112 -15.38 -13.72 -28.42
CA SER A 112 -16.47 -14.68 -28.15
C SER A 112 -15.98 -16.09 -27.80
N LEU A 113 -14.82 -16.50 -28.32
CA LEU A 113 -14.25 -17.83 -28.10
C LEU A 113 -13.38 -17.91 -26.85
N ARG A 114 -12.81 -16.79 -26.40
CA ARG A 114 -11.97 -16.73 -25.19
C ARG A 114 -12.71 -17.22 -23.94
N ALA A 115 -14.01 -16.98 -23.85
CA ALA A 115 -14.85 -17.43 -22.73
C ALA A 115 -15.09 -18.95 -22.70
N GLN A 116 -14.84 -19.64 -23.81
CA GLN A 116 -15.03 -21.08 -23.99
C GLN A 116 -13.77 -21.88 -23.66
N ILE A 117 -12.62 -21.23 -23.48
CA ILE A 117 -11.38 -21.89 -23.05
C ILE A 117 -11.61 -22.47 -21.64
N PRO A 118 -11.39 -23.77 -21.42
CA PRO A 118 -11.53 -24.37 -20.10
C PRO A 118 -10.56 -23.71 -19.10
N PRO A 119 -10.99 -23.42 -17.86
CA PRO A 119 -10.13 -22.76 -16.87
C PRO A 119 -9.03 -23.68 -16.32
N THR A 120 -9.26 -24.99 -16.26
CA THR A 120 -8.32 -25.97 -15.68
C THR A 120 -6.94 -25.95 -16.34
N PRO A 121 -6.82 -26.10 -17.67
CA PRO A 121 -5.50 -26.10 -18.32
C PRO A 121 -4.79 -24.75 -18.20
N VAL A 122 -5.55 -23.64 -18.17
CA VAL A 122 -4.97 -22.31 -17.98
C VAL A 122 -4.43 -22.16 -16.56
N ALA A 123 -5.14 -22.67 -15.55
CA ALA A 123 -4.67 -22.69 -14.17
C ALA A 123 -3.40 -23.55 -14.02
N GLU A 124 -3.31 -24.70 -14.72
CA GLU A 124 -2.10 -25.54 -14.73
C GLU A 124 -0.87 -24.78 -15.27
N LEU A 125 -1.03 -23.99 -16.34
CA LEU A 125 0.06 -23.12 -16.85
C LEU A 125 0.55 -22.13 -15.78
N GLY A 126 -0.37 -21.52 -15.04
CA GLY A 126 -0.05 -20.61 -13.96
C GLY A 126 0.60 -21.31 -12.75
N LEU A 127 0.18 -22.53 -12.44
CA LEU A 127 0.80 -23.34 -11.38
C LEU A 127 2.25 -23.71 -11.70
N VAL A 128 2.58 -23.98 -12.96
CA VAL A 128 3.98 -24.18 -13.40
C VAL A 128 4.81 -22.93 -13.13
N LEU A 129 4.28 -21.73 -13.42
CA LEU A 129 4.95 -20.47 -13.11
C LEU A 129 5.16 -20.26 -11.61
N ILE A 130 4.15 -20.56 -10.81
CA ILE A 130 4.19 -20.43 -9.35
C ILE A 130 5.22 -21.38 -8.76
N ALA A 131 5.23 -22.65 -9.18
CA ALA A 131 6.19 -23.65 -8.72
C ALA A 131 7.62 -23.23 -9.10
N ALA A 132 7.84 -22.84 -10.35
CA ALA A 132 9.15 -22.45 -10.85
C ALA A 132 9.69 -21.17 -10.18
N GLN A 133 8.84 -20.24 -9.76
CA GLN A 133 9.25 -19.08 -8.96
C GLN A 133 9.48 -19.45 -7.48
N ALA A 134 8.70 -20.38 -6.93
CA ALA A 134 8.83 -20.80 -5.52
C ALA A 134 10.15 -21.55 -5.25
N GLU A 135 10.73 -22.19 -6.28
CA GLU A 135 12.06 -22.80 -6.24
C GLU A 135 13.19 -21.77 -6.14
N GLN A 136 12.96 -20.52 -6.59
CA GLN A 136 13.96 -19.46 -6.58
C GLN A 136 13.86 -18.60 -5.31
N CYS A 137 15.00 -18.30 -4.69
CA CYS A 137 15.05 -17.37 -3.54
C CYS A 137 14.83 -15.90 -3.97
N LEU A 138 15.15 -15.56 -5.22
CA LEU A 138 15.03 -14.20 -5.77
C LEU A 138 14.13 -14.21 -7.01
N VAL A 139 13.43 -13.09 -7.24
CA VAL A 139 12.61 -12.92 -8.44
C VAL A 139 13.53 -12.54 -9.60
N SER A 140 13.79 -13.47 -10.51
CA SER A 140 14.57 -13.16 -11.72
C SER A 140 13.74 -12.34 -12.71
N GLY A 141 14.38 -11.40 -13.41
CA GLY A 141 13.70 -10.57 -14.41
C GLY A 141 13.00 -11.38 -15.51
N ARG A 142 13.57 -12.55 -15.87
CA ARG A 142 12.93 -13.50 -16.80
C ARG A 142 11.60 -14.04 -16.25
N ARG A 143 11.56 -14.49 -14.99
CA ARG A 143 10.34 -15.03 -14.35
C ARG A 143 9.27 -13.96 -14.21
N LEU A 144 9.68 -12.77 -13.79
CA LEU A 144 8.77 -11.62 -13.72
C LEU A 144 8.13 -11.32 -15.08
N HIS A 145 8.94 -11.28 -16.15
CA HIS A 145 8.42 -11.05 -17.50
C HIS A 145 7.42 -12.13 -17.93
N GLN A 146 7.68 -13.40 -17.59
CA GLN A 146 6.75 -14.48 -17.86
C GLN A 146 5.42 -14.32 -17.10
N MET A 147 5.46 -13.93 -15.82
CA MET A 147 4.25 -13.66 -15.02
C MET A 147 3.46 -12.48 -15.58
N VAL A 148 4.12 -11.39 -15.97
CA VAL A 148 3.48 -10.23 -16.62
C VAL A 148 2.78 -10.67 -17.91
N LYS A 149 3.46 -11.41 -18.78
CA LYS A 149 2.88 -11.88 -20.04
C LYS A 149 1.72 -12.87 -19.84
N PHE A 150 1.76 -13.67 -18.79
CA PHE A 150 0.66 -14.53 -18.42
C PHE A 150 -0.55 -13.72 -17.94
N ASN A 151 -0.37 -12.72 -17.08
CA ASN A 151 -1.46 -11.85 -16.65
C ASN A 151 -2.02 -10.97 -17.78
N GLU A 152 -1.17 -10.48 -18.69
CA GLU A 152 -1.63 -9.82 -19.92
C GLU A 152 -2.59 -10.75 -20.70
N ALA A 153 -2.25 -12.04 -20.82
CA ALA A 153 -3.11 -13.03 -21.47
C ALA A 153 -4.42 -13.26 -20.69
N LEU A 154 -4.34 -13.40 -19.36
CA LEU A 154 -5.52 -13.56 -18.50
C LEU A 154 -6.44 -12.35 -18.53
N SER A 155 -5.91 -11.13 -18.71
CA SER A 155 -6.70 -9.91 -18.84
C SER A 155 -7.61 -9.90 -20.08
N LYS A 156 -7.32 -10.75 -21.07
CA LYS A 156 -8.14 -10.91 -22.28
C LYS A 156 -9.31 -11.89 -22.09
N LEU A 157 -9.37 -12.62 -20.98
CA LEU A 157 -10.51 -13.43 -20.60
C LEU A 157 -11.60 -12.56 -19.97
N THR A 158 -12.84 -13.06 -19.97
CA THR A 158 -13.91 -12.47 -19.16
C THR A 158 -13.54 -12.50 -17.68
N GLU A 159 -13.99 -11.52 -16.90
CA GLU A 159 -13.73 -11.42 -15.47
C GLU A 159 -14.05 -12.70 -14.70
N THR A 160 -15.21 -13.32 -14.95
CA THR A 160 -15.62 -14.59 -14.31
C THR A 160 -14.63 -15.72 -14.57
N ARG A 161 -14.16 -15.87 -15.82
CA ARG A 161 -13.18 -16.90 -16.19
C ARG A 161 -11.81 -16.63 -15.57
N ARG A 162 -11.37 -15.36 -15.58
CA ARG A 162 -10.12 -14.97 -14.93
C ARG A 162 -10.14 -15.29 -13.44
N GLN A 163 -11.26 -14.99 -12.76
CA GLN A 163 -11.42 -15.27 -11.34
C GLN A 163 -11.42 -16.78 -11.06
N GLN A 164 -12.14 -17.59 -11.86
CA GLN A 164 -12.10 -19.05 -11.77
C GLN A 164 -10.66 -19.59 -11.88
N VAL A 165 -9.87 -19.10 -12.83
CA VAL A 165 -8.46 -19.50 -12.99
C VAL A 165 -7.65 -19.16 -11.73
N TYR A 166 -7.82 -17.95 -11.17
CA TYR A 166 -7.14 -17.57 -9.93
C TYR A 166 -7.56 -18.42 -8.73
N ASP A 167 -8.85 -18.70 -8.57
CA ASP A 167 -9.37 -19.53 -7.48
C ASP A 167 -8.84 -20.97 -7.59
N MET A 168 -8.84 -21.56 -8.78
CA MET A 168 -8.25 -22.89 -9.01
C MET A 168 -6.76 -22.94 -8.68
N MET A 169 -6.00 -21.92 -9.09
CA MET A 169 -4.58 -21.83 -8.73
C MET A 169 -4.39 -21.66 -7.21
N ARG A 170 -5.22 -20.83 -6.58
CA ARG A 170 -5.19 -20.58 -5.13
C ARG A 170 -5.43 -21.87 -4.36
N ASP A 171 -6.53 -22.56 -4.67
CA ASP A 171 -6.95 -23.78 -3.99
C ASP A 171 -5.91 -24.88 -4.16
N SER A 172 -5.31 -25.00 -5.37
CA SER A 172 -4.21 -25.94 -5.62
C SER A 172 -2.96 -25.61 -4.79
N VAL A 173 -2.61 -24.32 -4.65
CA VAL A 173 -1.47 -23.90 -3.82
C VAL A 173 -1.72 -24.22 -2.34
N LEU A 174 -2.95 -24.01 -1.85
CA LEU A 174 -3.34 -24.30 -0.47
C LEU A 174 -3.36 -25.80 -0.17
N GLN A 175 -3.83 -26.63 -1.10
CA GLN A 175 -3.91 -28.09 -0.93
C GLN A 175 -2.54 -28.78 -0.87
N GLN A 176 -1.51 -28.20 -1.49
CA GLN A 176 -0.22 -28.87 -1.63
C GLN A 176 0.65 -28.91 -0.36
N HIS A 177 0.13 -28.50 0.82
CA HIS A 177 0.74 -28.54 2.17
C HIS A 177 2.21 -28.03 2.29
N HIS A 178 2.75 -27.42 1.24
CA HIS A 178 4.16 -27.09 1.13
C HIS A 178 4.36 -25.65 0.65
N GLY A 179 4.81 -24.84 1.60
CA GLY A 179 5.75 -23.76 1.37
C GLY A 179 5.10 -22.40 1.21
N ARG A 180 5.27 -21.55 2.23
CA ARG A 180 5.12 -20.10 2.19
C ARG A 180 5.66 -19.45 0.89
N ARG A 181 6.67 -20.06 0.27
CA ARG A 181 7.21 -19.64 -1.04
C ARG A 181 6.19 -19.77 -2.19
N ARG A 182 5.38 -20.83 -2.25
CA ARG A 182 4.32 -20.98 -3.26
C ARG A 182 3.19 -19.98 -3.04
N CYS A 183 2.78 -19.76 -1.78
CA CYS A 183 1.82 -18.69 -1.45
C CYS A 183 2.34 -17.33 -1.91
N TYR A 184 3.59 -17.01 -1.60
CA TYR A 184 4.23 -15.78 -2.06
C TYR A 184 4.30 -15.69 -3.60
N SER A 185 4.70 -16.75 -4.30
CA SER A 185 4.75 -16.77 -5.77
C SER A 185 3.38 -16.56 -6.40
N TRP A 186 2.31 -17.14 -5.81
CA TRP A 186 0.93 -16.89 -6.24
C TRP A 186 0.52 -15.43 -5.97
N LEU A 187 0.86 -14.88 -4.80
CA LEU A 187 0.59 -13.48 -4.48
C LEU A 187 1.33 -12.53 -5.41
N LEU A 188 2.58 -12.83 -5.77
CA LEU A 188 3.33 -12.04 -6.75
C LEU A 188 2.66 -12.07 -8.12
N LEU A 189 2.21 -13.25 -8.56
CA LEU A 189 1.45 -13.38 -9.80
C LEU A 189 0.15 -12.56 -9.73
N LYS A 190 -0.61 -12.64 -8.63
CA LYS A 190 -1.85 -11.89 -8.45
C LYS A 190 -1.61 -10.38 -8.37
N ALA A 191 -0.51 -9.93 -7.78
CA ALA A 191 -0.14 -8.52 -7.70
C ALA A 191 0.10 -7.91 -9.08
N LEU A 192 0.59 -8.74 -10.02
CA LEU A 192 0.85 -8.35 -11.40
C LEU A 192 -0.42 -8.33 -12.28
N ASP A 193 -1.61 -8.54 -11.74
CA ASP A 193 -2.88 -8.41 -12.48
C ASP A 193 -3.40 -6.97 -12.45
N SER A 194 -3.53 -6.35 -13.62
CA SER A 194 -4.03 -4.98 -13.80
C SER A 194 -5.49 -4.79 -13.46
N ASN A 195 -6.24 -5.88 -13.34
CA ASN A 195 -7.66 -5.83 -13.05
C ASN A 195 -7.98 -6.15 -11.60
N THR A 196 -6.98 -6.57 -10.81
CA THR A 196 -7.16 -6.79 -9.38
C THR A 196 -7.04 -5.45 -8.67
N SER A 197 -8.06 -5.05 -7.91
CA SER A 197 -7.98 -3.85 -7.06
C SER A 197 -7.08 -4.10 -5.84
N ASP A 198 -6.59 -3.04 -5.19
CA ASP A 198 -5.77 -3.20 -3.98
C ASP A 198 -6.56 -3.82 -2.82
N SER A 199 -7.86 -3.55 -2.71
CA SER A 199 -8.74 -4.20 -1.73
C SER A 199 -8.89 -5.69 -1.99
N ASP A 200 -9.11 -6.10 -3.24
CA ASP A 200 -9.23 -7.52 -3.61
C ASP A 200 -7.91 -8.25 -3.39
N PHE A 201 -6.79 -7.58 -3.67
CA PHE A 201 -5.47 -8.12 -3.37
C PHE A 201 -5.26 -8.32 -1.86
N VAL A 202 -5.64 -7.34 -1.03
CA VAL A 202 -5.54 -7.46 0.44
C VAL A 202 -6.38 -8.62 0.97
N LEU A 203 -7.58 -8.84 0.42
CA LEU A 203 -8.40 -10.02 0.76
C LEU A 203 -7.71 -11.31 0.36
N ALA A 204 -7.16 -11.37 -0.86
CA ALA A 204 -6.38 -12.51 -1.34
C ALA A 204 -5.13 -12.78 -0.48
N TYR A 205 -4.43 -11.73 -0.05
CA TYR A 205 -3.28 -11.82 0.86
C TYR A 205 -3.66 -12.47 2.19
N ARG A 206 -4.73 -11.99 2.82
CA ARG A 206 -5.23 -12.53 4.09
C ARG A 206 -5.73 -13.96 3.99
N ALA A 207 -6.25 -14.36 2.81
CA ALA A 207 -6.66 -15.74 2.56
C ALA A 207 -5.46 -16.69 2.37
N MET A 208 -4.30 -16.17 1.94
CA MET A 208 -3.12 -16.99 1.62
C MET A 208 -2.07 -17.05 2.72
N ILE A 209 -2.04 -16.05 3.61
CA ILE A 209 -1.04 -15.91 4.67
C ILE A 209 -1.72 -16.07 6.01
N GLU A 210 -1.26 -17.04 6.80
CA GLU A 210 -1.81 -17.30 8.13
C GLU A 210 -1.67 -16.08 9.04
N PRO A 211 -2.68 -15.76 9.88
CA PRO A 211 -2.60 -14.66 10.83
C PRO A 211 -1.33 -14.74 11.69
N GLY A 212 -0.58 -13.65 11.77
CA GLY A 212 0.68 -13.59 12.53
C GLY A 212 1.92 -14.04 11.76
N THR A 213 1.77 -14.68 10.59
CA THR A 213 2.89 -14.92 9.68
C THR A 213 3.07 -13.70 8.77
N ARG A 214 4.29 -13.18 8.69
CA ARG A 214 4.60 -11.98 7.89
C ARG A 214 5.57 -12.30 6.77
N LEU A 215 5.29 -11.80 5.57
CA LEU A 215 6.26 -11.79 4.47
C LEU A 215 7.53 -11.04 4.89
N ASP A 216 8.67 -11.45 4.32
CA ASP A 216 9.92 -10.75 4.58
C ASP A 216 9.94 -9.38 3.84
N SER A 217 10.87 -8.51 4.22
CA SER A 217 10.96 -7.15 3.66
C SER A 217 11.13 -7.13 2.14
N LEU A 218 11.83 -8.13 1.58
CA LEU A 218 12.07 -8.24 0.16
C LEU A 218 10.80 -8.68 -0.59
N GLN A 219 10.09 -9.67 -0.07
CA GLN A 219 8.81 -10.13 -0.57
C GLN A 219 7.78 -9.00 -0.58
N LEU A 220 7.67 -8.24 0.52
CA LEU A 220 6.78 -7.07 0.60
C LEU A 220 7.15 -6.00 -0.44
N TRP A 221 8.44 -5.74 -0.63
CA TRP A 221 8.91 -4.81 -1.65
C TRP A 221 8.54 -5.27 -3.07
N HIS A 222 8.69 -6.56 -3.38
CA HIS A 222 8.30 -7.10 -4.69
C HIS A 222 6.79 -6.96 -4.94
N LEU A 223 5.95 -7.21 -3.93
CA LEU A 223 4.50 -7.03 -4.07
C LEU A 223 4.14 -5.57 -4.33
N ALA A 224 4.71 -4.64 -3.55
CA ALA A 224 4.51 -3.20 -3.74
C ALA A 224 4.99 -2.73 -5.13
N ALA A 225 6.18 -3.16 -5.55
CA ALA A 225 6.73 -2.82 -6.87
C ALA A 225 5.88 -3.40 -8.00
N ALA A 226 5.34 -4.61 -7.85
CA ALA A 226 4.44 -5.23 -8.82
C ALA A 226 3.14 -4.42 -8.97
N ARG A 227 2.52 -4.00 -7.86
CA ARG A 227 1.31 -3.16 -7.88
C ARG A 227 1.57 -1.81 -8.55
N LEU A 228 2.67 -1.14 -8.20
CA LEU A 228 3.03 0.14 -8.80
C LEU A 228 3.37 0.03 -10.30
N LEU A 229 4.04 -1.05 -10.71
CA LEU A 229 4.31 -1.33 -12.12
C LEU A 229 3.00 -1.44 -12.92
N VAL A 230 2.05 -2.18 -12.38
CA VAL A 230 0.77 -2.44 -13.03
C VAL A 230 -0.18 -1.23 -13.01
N ALA A 231 -0.10 -0.40 -11.97
CA ALA A 231 -0.79 0.89 -11.90
C ALA A 231 -0.19 1.94 -12.86
N GLY A 232 0.90 1.63 -13.57
CA GLY A 232 1.60 2.56 -14.46
C GLY A 232 2.43 3.62 -13.73
N ALA A 233 2.60 3.49 -12.42
CA ALA A 233 3.38 4.39 -11.58
C ALA A 233 4.89 4.20 -11.73
N LEU A 234 5.34 3.04 -12.24
CA LEU A 234 6.75 2.80 -12.58
C LEU A 234 6.92 2.67 -14.10
N PRO A 235 7.96 3.29 -14.69
CA PRO A 235 8.19 3.18 -16.12
C PRO A 235 8.52 1.74 -16.54
N PRO A 236 8.01 1.28 -17.69
CA PRO A 236 8.31 -0.05 -18.21
C PRO A 236 9.81 -0.13 -18.56
N GLY A 237 10.57 -0.86 -17.76
CA GLY A 237 12.03 -0.98 -17.91
C GLY A 237 12.81 -0.67 -16.63
N GLN A 238 12.21 -0.01 -15.64
CA GLN A 238 12.68 -0.15 -14.26
C GLN A 238 12.33 -1.55 -13.81
N THR A 239 13.21 -2.50 -14.13
CA THR A 239 13.03 -3.86 -13.70
C THR A 239 12.90 -3.86 -12.18
N ILE A 240 11.90 -4.58 -11.67
CA ILE A 240 11.77 -5.06 -10.28
C ILE A 240 13.01 -5.94 -9.90
N SER A 241 14.07 -5.91 -10.70
CA SER A 241 15.26 -6.73 -10.63
C SER A 241 15.93 -6.54 -9.28
N THR A 242 16.04 -7.69 -8.63
CA THR A 242 16.82 -7.93 -7.44
C THR A 242 18.28 -7.58 -7.70
N MET A 243 18.72 -6.39 -7.31
CA MET A 243 20.13 -6.14 -7.00
C MET A 243 20.42 -6.86 -5.69
N PRO A 244 21.01 -8.09 -5.69
CA PRO A 244 21.03 -8.95 -4.49
C PRO A 244 21.76 -8.30 -3.31
N SER A 245 22.73 -7.44 -3.60
CA SER A 245 23.56 -6.71 -2.65
C SER A 245 22.96 -5.37 -2.17
N MET A 246 21.79 -4.96 -2.67
CA MET A 246 21.22 -3.67 -2.28
C MET A 246 20.46 -3.76 -0.95
N PRO A 247 20.80 -2.90 0.04
CA PRO A 247 20.09 -2.87 1.31
C PRO A 247 18.62 -2.45 1.13
N MET A 248 17.73 -2.98 1.97
CA MET A 248 16.30 -2.71 1.87
C MET A 248 15.95 -1.22 1.98
N SER A 249 16.69 -0.45 2.78
CA SER A 249 16.52 1.01 2.87
C SER A 249 16.61 1.66 1.49
N ARG A 250 17.65 1.32 0.73
CA ARG A 250 17.87 1.86 -0.62
C ARG A 250 16.82 1.38 -1.61
N ARG A 251 16.36 0.13 -1.52
CA ARG A 251 15.30 -0.40 -2.41
C ARG A 251 13.97 0.34 -2.21
N TRP A 252 13.55 0.54 -0.97
CA TRP A 252 12.34 1.30 -0.66
C TRP A 252 12.49 2.77 -1.04
N THR A 253 13.64 3.40 -0.77
CA THR A 253 13.91 4.78 -1.18
C THR A 253 13.85 4.94 -2.70
N ILE A 254 14.42 4.03 -3.49
CA ILE A 254 14.34 4.09 -4.96
C ILE A 254 12.88 3.96 -5.42
N LEU A 255 12.14 3.02 -4.84
CA LEU A 255 10.73 2.81 -5.20
C LEU A 255 9.90 4.08 -4.95
N ILE A 256 10.05 4.70 -3.79
CA ILE A 256 9.33 5.93 -3.45
C ILE A 256 9.80 7.11 -4.30
N ARG A 257 11.11 7.22 -4.57
CA ARG A 257 11.66 8.27 -5.44
C ARG A 257 11.16 8.17 -6.88
N ALA A 258 10.83 6.98 -7.36
CA ALA A 258 10.25 6.81 -8.69
C ALA A 258 8.84 7.42 -8.79
N LEU A 259 8.13 7.59 -7.66
CA LEU A 259 6.80 8.20 -7.62
C LEU A 259 6.83 9.73 -7.54
N LEU A 260 7.94 10.32 -7.06
CA LEU A 260 8.06 11.76 -6.85
C LEU A 260 7.87 12.64 -8.10
N PRO A 261 8.35 12.25 -9.30
CA PRO A 261 8.18 13.05 -10.51
C PRO A 261 6.77 13.02 -11.10
N LEU A 262 5.85 12.21 -10.56
CA LEU A 262 4.51 12.03 -11.11
C LEU A 262 3.57 13.13 -10.61
N ASP A 263 2.70 13.62 -11.49
CA ASP A 263 1.73 14.69 -11.17
C ASP A 263 0.80 14.30 -10.00
N ASP A 264 0.49 13.01 -9.87
CA ASP A 264 -0.37 12.43 -8.82
C ASP A 264 0.41 11.81 -7.64
N CYS A 265 1.65 12.22 -7.39
CA CYS A 265 2.55 11.63 -6.38
C CYS A 265 1.88 11.43 -5.00
N GLN A 266 1.16 12.43 -4.48
CA GLN A 266 0.49 12.34 -3.17
C GLN A 266 -0.56 11.22 -3.13
N ARG A 267 -1.33 11.08 -4.20
CA ARG A 267 -2.34 10.03 -4.32
C ARG A 267 -1.68 8.65 -4.39
N GLN A 268 -0.67 8.49 -5.25
CA GLN A 268 0.00 7.20 -5.41
C GLN A 268 0.76 6.75 -4.15
N LEU A 269 1.35 7.69 -3.41
CA LEU A 269 1.96 7.38 -2.12
C LEU A 269 0.93 7.00 -1.07
N ARG A 270 -0.24 7.65 -1.04
CA ARG A 270 -1.34 7.26 -0.16
C ARG A 270 -1.85 5.87 -0.47
N ASP A 271 -2.00 5.55 -1.76
CA ASP A 271 -2.44 4.23 -2.23
C ASP A 271 -1.41 3.17 -1.84
N LEU A 272 -0.11 3.44 -2.03
CA LEU A 272 0.98 2.57 -1.57
C LEU A 272 0.95 2.36 -0.04
N CYS A 273 0.77 3.42 0.75
CA CYS A 273 0.71 3.34 2.21
C CYS A 273 -0.49 2.51 2.67
N SER A 274 -1.66 2.71 2.06
CA SER A 274 -2.89 1.99 2.35
C SER A 274 -2.78 0.51 1.97
N PHE A 275 -2.21 0.23 0.80
CA PHE A 275 -1.91 -1.13 0.34
C PHE A 275 -0.98 -1.85 1.33
N LEU A 276 0.13 -1.22 1.71
CA LEU A 276 1.08 -1.78 2.67
C LEU A 276 0.48 -1.95 4.06
N ALA A 277 -0.41 -1.06 4.50
CA ALA A 277 -1.15 -1.23 5.74
C ALA A 277 -2.07 -2.46 5.67
N GLY A 278 -2.76 -2.65 4.54
CA GLY A 278 -3.66 -3.79 4.30
C GLY A 278 -2.98 -5.16 4.40
N ILE A 279 -1.71 -5.25 3.98
CA ILE A 279 -0.89 -6.48 4.02
C ILE A 279 0.11 -6.52 5.19
N GLU A 280 -0.04 -5.66 6.20
CA GLU A 280 0.87 -5.51 7.36
C GLU A 280 2.34 -5.21 7.02
N GLY A 281 2.60 -4.70 5.81
CA GLY A 281 3.95 -4.37 5.32
C GLY A 281 4.42 -2.95 5.66
N PHE A 282 3.53 -2.06 6.10
CA PHE A 282 3.87 -0.65 6.30
C PHE A 282 4.97 -0.46 7.35
N GLN A 283 4.89 -1.13 8.48
CA GLN A 283 5.91 -1.05 9.54
C GLN A 283 7.29 -1.48 9.02
N THR A 284 7.34 -2.52 8.20
CA THR A 284 8.59 -3.02 7.60
C THR A 284 9.19 -2.03 6.61
N MET A 285 8.36 -1.41 5.77
CA MET A 285 8.81 -0.31 4.90
C MET A 285 9.31 0.87 5.74
N ALA A 286 8.54 1.31 6.73
CA ALA A 286 8.86 2.45 7.59
C ALA A 286 10.21 2.27 8.30
N GLN A 287 10.43 1.09 8.88
CA GLN A 287 11.74 0.72 9.43
C GLN A 287 12.83 0.74 8.39
N ALA A 288 12.60 0.18 7.20
CA ALA A 288 13.61 0.16 6.14
C ALA A 288 14.00 1.57 5.68
N ILE A 289 13.06 2.46 5.41
CA ILE A 289 13.37 3.84 4.95
C ILE A 289 13.92 4.71 6.08
N ALA A 290 13.56 4.43 7.33
CA ALA A 290 14.21 5.03 8.48
C ALA A 290 15.64 4.49 8.68
N ASN A 291 15.97 3.29 8.23
CA ASN A 291 17.31 2.72 8.44
C ASN A 291 18.36 3.40 7.54
N LEU A 292 19.51 3.69 8.15
CA LEU A 292 20.70 4.12 7.44
C LEU A 292 21.37 2.90 6.79
N PRO A 293 21.85 2.99 5.54
CA PRO A 293 22.57 1.89 4.89
C PRO A 293 23.85 1.50 5.63
N HIS A 294 24.45 2.43 6.38
CA HIS A 294 25.67 2.23 7.18
C HIS A 294 25.45 2.90 8.55
N GLY A 295 25.59 2.14 9.63
CA GLY A 295 25.07 2.47 10.97
C GLY A 295 25.50 3.80 11.60
N ASP A 296 26.56 4.43 11.09
CA ASP A 296 27.13 5.66 11.65
C ASP A 296 27.05 6.88 10.70
N MET A 297 26.48 6.74 9.50
CA MET A 297 26.36 7.86 8.55
C MET A 297 25.08 8.67 8.82
N PRO A 298 25.12 10.01 8.83
CA PRO A 298 23.91 10.83 8.94
C PRO A 298 22.95 10.53 7.76
N MET A 299 21.64 10.66 8.00
CA MET A 299 20.66 10.51 6.92
C MET A 299 20.89 11.62 5.91
N ASP A 300 21.10 11.27 4.64
CA ASP A 300 21.22 12.29 3.61
C ASP A 300 19.89 13.04 3.44
N GLY A 301 19.96 14.30 3.01
CA GLY A 301 18.77 15.14 2.86
C GLY A 301 17.74 14.55 1.88
N ALA A 302 18.17 13.72 0.93
CA ALA A 302 17.26 13.08 -0.01
C ALA A 302 16.44 11.96 0.66
N GLN A 303 17.06 11.12 1.49
CA GLN A 303 16.39 10.08 2.26
C GLN A 303 15.48 10.68 3.32
N LEU A 304 15.91 11.75 3.99
CA LEU A 304 15.05 12.47 4.93
C LEU A 304 13.82 13.05 4.22
N ASN A 305 13.99 13.64 3.03
CA ASN A 305 12.88 14.13 2.22
C ASN A 305 11.92 13.01 1.80
N VAL A 306 12.43 11.81 1.48
CA VAL A 306 11.58 10.64 1.22
C VAL A 306 10.72 10.29 2.43
N VAL A 307 11.33 10.19 3.62
CA VAL A 307 10.61 9.87 4.86
C VAL A 307 9.53 10.92 5.15
N LEU A 308 9.86 12.20 5.06
CA LEU A 308 8.91 13.29 5.29
C LEU A 308 7.79 13.32 4.25
N THR A 309 8.09 13.02 2.99
CA THR A 309 7.09 12.97 1.92
C THR A 309 6.10 11.83 2.14
N VAL A 310 6.59 10.65 2.55
CA VAL A 310 5.71 9.53 2.94
C VAL A 310 4.83 9.94 4.12
N ALA A 311 5.41 10.54 5.16
CA ALA A 311 4.65 10.99 6.33
C ALA A 311 3.50 11.94 5.97
N ARG A 312 3.70 12.86 5.02
CA ARG A 312 2.65 13.75 4.48
C ARG A 312 1.58 12.99 3.71
N ALA A 313 2.00 12.03 2.88
CA ALA A 313 1.10 11.35 1.95
C ALA A 313 0.24 10.26 2.61
N CYS A 314 0.69 9.69 3.74
CA CYS A 314 0.01 8.60 4.44
C CYS A 314 -1.49 8.87 4.69
N GLY A 315 -1.87 10.11 5.01
CA GLY A 315 -3.27 10.49 5.28
C GLY A 315 -3.90 9.87 6.54
N ASP A 316 -3.22 8.94 7.20
CA ASP A 316 -3.64 8.21 8.38
C ASP A 316 -2.66 8.48 9.54
N HIS A 317 -3.18 8.87 10.70
CA HIS A 317 -2.37 9.24 11.86
C HIS A 317 -1.62 8.04 12.48
N ASN A 318 -2.17 6.83 12.42
CA ASN A 318 -1.50 5.62 12.91
C ASN A 318 -0.31 5.25 12.03
N LEU A 319 -0.45 5.39 10.71
CA LEU A 319 0.66 5.16 9.77
C LEU A 319 1.75 6.23 9.93
N ALA A 320 1.37 7.50 10.04
CA ALA A 320 2.31 8.59 10.30
C ALA A 320 3.08 8.38 11.61
N LEU A 321 2.39 7.99 12.70
CA LEU A 321 3.02 7.65 13.98
C LEU A 321 3.95 6.44 13.88
N THR A 322 3.54 5.39 13.16
CA THR A 322 4.38 4.19 12.94
C THR A 322 5.69 4.57 12.23
N LEU A 323 5.63 5.46 11.24
CA LEU A 323 6.81 5.95 10.55
C LEU A 323 7.69 6.82 11.45
N PHE A 324 7.08 7.69 12.25
CA PHE A 324 7.81 8.52 13.20
C PHE A 324 8.48 7.69 14.30
N ASP A 325 7.81 6.66 14.80
CA ASP A 325 8.39 5.72 15.77
C ASP A 325 9.58 4.97 15.17
N ALA A 326 9.44 4.46 13.94
CA ALA A 326 10.56 3.85 13.21
C ALA A 326 11.73 4.84 13.03
N PHE A 327 11.44 6.12 12.83
CA PHE A 327 12.44 7.18 12.73
C PHE A 327 13.14 7.47 14.06
N LEU A 328 12.39 7.53 15.16
CA LEU A 328 12.87 7.83 16.52
C LEU A 328 13.65 6.68 17.17
N LEU A 329 13.40 5.43 16.80
CA LEU A 329 14.17 4.27 17.27
C LEU A 329 15.66 4.32 16.87
N ARG A 330 16.04 5.28 16.02
CA ARG A 330 17.41 5.51 15.58
C ARG A 330 18.01 6.71 16.32
N ARG A 331 19.33 6.70 16.53
CA ARG A 331 20.04 7.86 17.09
C ARG A 331 20.01 8.98 16.05
N ARG A 332 19.10 9.94 16.23
CA ARG A 332 18.93 11.09 15.32
C ARG A 332 19.62 12.33 15.82
N SER A 333 20.15 13.10 14.88
CA SER A 333 20.65 14.44 15.17
C SER A 333 19.49 15.38 15.53
N ARG A 334 19.79 16.50 16.17
CA ARG A 334 18.78 17.53 16.44
C ARG A 334 18.18 18.10 15.15
N ASP A 335 18.99 18.23 14.10
CA ASP A 335 18.57 18.78 12.82
C ASP A 335 17.60 17.82 12.09
N GLU A 336 17.88 16.52 12.14
CA GLU A 336 17.00 15.47 11.60
C GLU A 336 15.64 15.46 12.31
N LEU A 337 15.62 15.68 13.64
CA LEU A 337 14.38 15.81 14.40
C LEU A 337 13.65 17.13 14.11
N ALA A 338 14.39 18.22 13.91
CA ALA A 338 13.82 19.53 13.59
C ALA A 338 13.13 19.55 12.21
N ALA A 339 13.55 18.68 11.29
CA ALA A 339 12.92 18.53 9.98
C ALA A 339 11.47 17.98 10.06
N TRP A 340 11.11 17.29 11.15
CA TRP A 340 9.72 16.92 11.45
C TRP A 340 8.98 18.13 12.03
N SER A 341 8.71 19.12 11.17
CA SER A 341 8.03 20.35 11.56
C SER A 341 6.65 20.07 12.16
N TRP A 342 6.21 20.92 13.08
CA TRP A 342 4.87 20.83 13.67
C TRP A 342 3.76 20.89 12.60
N SER A 343 4.02 21.58 11.49
CA SER A 343 3.08 21.70 10.37
C SER A 343 2.78 20.38 9.67
N LEU A 344 3.74 19.44 9.65
CA LEU A 344 3.53 18.08 9.14
C LEU A 344 2.45 17.34 9.93
N TRP A 345 2.38 17.60 11.24
CA TRP A 345 1.49 16.89 12.15
C TRP A 345 0.14 17.59 12.33
N ALA A 346 0.03 18.86 11.94
CA ALA A 346 -1.15 19.68 12.21
C ALA A 346 -2.47 19.04 11.73
N GLU A 347 -2.43 18.32 10.60
CA GLU A 347 -3.58 17.61 10.03
C GLU A 347 -3.94 16.32 10.79
N HIS A 348 -2.98 15.69 11.48
CA HIS A 348 -3.18 14.44 12.21
C HIS A 348 -3.49 14.63 13.69
N VAL A 349 -3.17 15.79 14.27
CA VAL A 349 -3.29 16.03 15.73
C VAL A 349 -4.70 15.81 16.26
N GLU A 350 -5.74 16.21 15.52
CA GLU A 350 -7.12 15.97 15.94
C GLU A 350 -7.40 14.47 16.10
N ALA A 351 -7.03 13.68 15.10
CA ALA A 351 -7.22 12.24 15.10
C ALA A 351 -6.41 11.58 16.23
N ILE A 352 -5.16 11.99 16.43
CA ILE A 352 -4.30 11.53 17.54
C ILE A 352 -4.94 11.82 18.90
N ILE A 353 -5.55 12.99 19.09
CA ILE A 353 -6.19 13.37 20.36
C ILE A 353 -7.49 12.61 20.59
N LYS A 354 -8.26 12.32 19.53
CA LYS A 354 -9.59 11.69 19.62
C LYS A 354 -9.53 10.15 19.65
N ASP A 355 -8.44 9.56 19.19
CA ASP A 355 -8.21 8.11 19.19
C ASP A 355 -7.95 7.57 20.60
N SER A 356 -8.85 6.71 21.08
CA SER A 356 -8.76 6.11 22.42
C SER A 356 -7.63 5.10 22.59
N SER A 357 -7.07 4.59 21.50
CA SER A 357 -5.95 3.65 21.52
C SER A 357 -4.59 4.35 21.71
N ILE A 358 -4.55 5.67 21.51
CA ILE A 358 -3.32 6.46 21.53
C ILE A 358 -3.22 7.26 22.83
N ASN A 359 -2.04 7.27 23.45
CA ASN A 359 -1.80 8.13 24.59
C ASN A 359 -1.80 9.61 24.13
N PRO A 360 -2.63 10.50 24.70
CA PRO A 360 -2.70 11.92 24.32
C PRO A 360 -1.37 12.68 24.41
N ARG A 361 -0.40 12.16 25.17
CA ARG A 361 0.97 12.69 25.22
C ARG A 361 1.67 12.64 23.86
N TRP A 362 1.27 11.75 22.96
CA TRP A 362 1.81 11.66 21.61
C TRP A 362 1.57 12.94 20.81
N ALA A 363 0.41 13.58 20.93
CA ALA A 363 0.13 14.86 20.26
C ALA A 363 1.21 15.91 20.60
N TRP A 364 1.63 15.96 21.87
CA TRP A 364 2.70 16.87 22.30
C TRP A 364 4.10 16.41 21.90
N ARG A 365 4.31 15.11 21.74
CA ARG A 365 5.61 14.55 21.33
C ARG A 365 5.88 14.84 19.86
N VAL A 366 4.88 14.66 19.00
CA VAL A 366 5.02 14.87 17.54
C VAL A 366 5.08 16.33 17.16
N LEU A 367 4.37 17.20 17.88
CA LEU A 367 4.43 18.65 17.66
C LEU A 367 5.77 19.27 18.09
N GLY A 368 6.61 18.53 18.81
CA GLY A 368 7.94 18.97 19.22
C GLY A 368 7.93 20.31 19.98
N HIS A 369 8.91 21.15 19.71
CA HIS A 369 9.06 22.46 20.35
C HIS A 369 8.14 23.52 19.70
N MET A 370 6.87 23.50 20.09
CA MET A 370 5.87 24.50 19.67
C MET A 370 6.20 25.96 20.06
N THR A 371 7.24 26.21 20.85
CA THR A 371 7.66 27.55 21.32
C THR A 371 8.90 28.09 20.62
N SER A 372 9.55 27.31 19.77
CA SER A 372 10.69 27.80 18.98
C SER A 372 10.16 28.51 17.73
N CYS A 373 10.62 29.72 17.45
CA CYS A 373 10.51 30.32 16.12
C CYS A 373 11.90 30.31 15.50
N ASN A 374 12.04 29.64 14.36
CA ASN A 374 13.33 29.47 13.70
C ASN A 374 13.53 30.48 12.56
N ASP A 375 12.52 31.30 12.25
CA ASP A 375 12.58 32.25 11.14
C ASP A 375 13.30 33.55 11.50
N ALA A 376 14.32 33.89 10.70
CA ALA A 376 15.05 35.15 10.81
C ALA A 376 14.22 36.37 10.35
N CYS A 377 13.09 36.15 9.65
CA CYS A 377 12.20 37.21 9.19
C CYS A 377 11.08 37.47 10.22
N PRO A 378 10.95 38.69 10.76
CA PRO A 378 9.91 39.02 11.75
C PRO A 378 8.47 38.77 11.27
N VAL A 379 8.19 38.97 9.99
CA VAL A 379 6.86 38.76 9.40
C VAL A 379 6.54 37.27 9.31
N ALA A 380 7.49 36.44 8.89
CA ALA A 380 7.32 34.99 8.85
C ALA A 380 7.17 34.41 10.26
N ALA A 381 7.97 34.89 11.21
CA ALA A 381 7.86 34.52 12.61
C ALA A 381 6.47 34.87 13.19
N ALA A 382 5.94 36.06 12.89
CA ALA A 382 4.60 36.46 13.34
C ALA A 382 3.49 35.55 12.77
N SER A 383 3.57 35.23 11.47
CA SER A 383 2.63 34.31 10.81
C SER A 383 2.70 32.89 11.42
N GLU A 384 3.91 32.40 11.72
CA GLU A 384 4.11 31.10 12.35
C GLU A 384 3.54 31.07 13.77
N VAL A 385 3.78 32.12 14.56
CA VAL A 385 3.20 32.27 15.91
C VAL A 385 1.67 32.26 15.86
N GLU A 386 1.07 32.97 14.91
CA GLU A 386 -0.38 32.98 14.73
C GLU A 386 -0.92 31.59 14.38
N ALA A 387 -0.26 30.88 13.47
CA ALA A 387 -0.66 29.54 13.07
C ALA A 387 -0.55 28.52 14.22
N LYS A 388 0.54 28.57 15.00
CA LYS A 388 0.71 27.78 16.24
C LYS A 388 -0.36 28.11 17.27
N MET A 389 -0.69 29.39 17.46
CA MET A 389 -1.73 29.82 18.38
C MET A 389 -3.11 29.28 17.95
N LYS A 390 -3.45 29.36 16.66
CA LYS A 390 -4.67 28.76 16.11
C LYS A 390 -4.73 27.25 16.35
N LEU A 391 -3.62 26.53 16.15
CA LEU A 391 -3.56 25.09 16.42
C LEU A 391 -3.78 24.78 17.91
N LEU A 392 -3.14 25.52 18.83
CA LEU A 392 -3.32 25.33 20.28
C LEU A 392 -4.76 25.58 20.74
N ILE A 393 -5.46 26.54 20.13
CA ILE A 393 -6.89 26.80 20.35
C ILE A 393 -7.74 25.63 19.84
N LYS A 394 -7.43 25.08 18.66
CA LYS A 394 -8.13 23.88 18.15
C LYS A 394 -7.90 22.68 19.06
N MET A 395 -6.65 22.46 19.50
CA MET A 395 -6.30 21.37 20.42
C MET A 395 -7.04 21.46 21.74
N SER A 396 -7.19 22.66 22.32
CA SER A 396 -7.92 22.81 23.59
C SER A 396 -9.38 22.35 23.45
N ARG A 397 -10.02 22.67 22.32
CA ARG A 397 -11.34 22.14 21.96
C ARG A 397 -11.33 20.62 21.75
N TRP A 398 -10.38 20.09 20.98
CA TRP A 398 -10.32 18.65 20.69
C TRP A 398 -10.13 17.79 21.96
N PHE A 399 -9.34 18.25 22.94
CA PHE A 399 -9.21 17.57 24.23
C PHE A 399 -10.52 17.54 25.03
N LEU A 400 -11.34 18.59 24.93
CA LEU A 400 -12.66 18.62 25.57
C LEU A 400 -13.64 17.65 24.91
N GLU A 401 -13.61 17.58 23.57
CA GLU A 401 -14.45 16.72 22.75
C GLU A 401 -14.09 15.23 22.86
N ALA A 402 -12.84 14.89 23.21
CA ALA A 402 -12.40 13.51 23.33
C ALA A 402 -13.16 12.75 24.43
N PRO A 403 -13.96 11.72 24.09
CA PRO A 403 -14.85 11.04 25.05
C PRO A 403 -14.09 10.11 26.00
N HIS A 404 -12.95 9.58 25.57
CA HIS A 404 -12.14 8.64 26.34
C HIS A 404 -11.29 9.33 27.44
N LEU A 405 -11.27 10.67 27.49
CA LEU A 405 -10.50 11.42 28.48
C LEU A 405 -11.33 11.76 29.72
N THR A 406 -10.77 11.48 30.88
CA THR A 406 -11.31 11.92 32.18
C THR A 406 -11.17 13.43 32.36
N ASP A 407 -12.01 14.04 33.20
CA ASP A 407 -11.95 15.48 33.55
C ASP A 407 -10.53 15.88 34.04
N ARG A 408 -9.84 14.99 34.76
CA ARG A 408 -8.46 15.22 35.19
C ARG A 408 -7.47 15.26 34.02
N GLN A 409 -7.62 14.36 33.04
CA GLN A 409 -6.78 14.37 31.85
C GLN A 409 -7.07 15.60 31.00
N LYS A 410 -8.34 15.92 30.76
CA LYS A 410 -8.76 17.13 30.03
C LYS A 410 -8.16 18.39 30.64
N LEU A 411 -8.29 18.56 31.96
CA LEU A 411 -7.69 19.69 32.66
C LEU A 411 -6.17 19.75 32.47
N ARG A 412 -5.47 18.63 32.59
CA ARG A 412 -4.00 18.58 32.42
C ARG A 412 -3.58 19.02 31.01
N GLU A 413 -4.25 18.54 29.98
CA GLU A 413 -3.91 18.89 28.60
C GLU A 413 -4.29 20.34 28.28
N LEU A 414 -5.41 20.86 28.80
CA LEU A 414 -5.78 22.27 28.70
C LEU A 414 -4.78 23.20 29.39
N THR A 415 -4.33 22.85 30.60
CA THR A 415 -3.25 23.57 31.29
C THR A 415 -1.98 23.59 30.44
N ARG A 416 -1.71 22.52 29.70
CA ARG A 416 -0.55 22.44 28.79
C ARG A 416 -0.73 23.38 27.59
N CYS A 417 -1.89 23.37 26.93
CA CYS A 417 -2.24 24.35 25.90
C CYS A 417 -1.99 25.79 26.40
N LEU A 418 -2.53 26.13 27.57
CA LEU A 418 -2.40 27.44 28.19
C LEU A 418 -0.93 27.83 28.41
N LYS A 419 -0.11 26.92 28.94
CA LYS A 419 1.34 27.15 29.13
C LYS A 419 2.06 27.45 27.81
N TYR A 420 1.72 26.74 26.73
CA TYR A 420 2.29 27.00 25.41
C TYR A 420 1.81 28.33 24.82
N GLN A 421 0.52 28.68 24.96
CA GLN A 421 -0.04 29.95 24.52
C GLN A 421 0.65 31.16 25.18
N ARG A 422 0.86 31.08 26.50
CA ARG A 422 1.62 32.11 27.25
C ARG A 422 3.05 32.23 26.75
N LYS A 423 3.76 31.11 26.58
CA LYS A 423 5.13 31.16 26.08
C LYS A 423 5.25 31.75 24.67
N LEU A 424 4.21 31.63 23.84
CA LEU A 424 4.19 32.13 22.47
C LEU A 424 3.79 33.60 22.36
N THR A 425 2.84 34.06 23.18
CA THR A 425 2.19 35.38 22.98
C THR A 425 2.02 36.20 24.25
N ASP A 426 2.50 35.70 25.39
CA ASP A 426 2.25 36.22 26.74
C ASP A 426 0.76 36.38 27.08
N ARG A 427 -0.10 35.67 26.34
CA ARG A 427 -1.55 35.78 26.42
C ARG A 427 -2.21 34.41 26.39
N VAL A 428 -3.37 34.33 27.02
CA VAL A 428 -4.23 33.14 27.02
C VAL A 428 -5.41 33.37 26.08
N ALA A 429 -5.74 32.39 25.25
CA ALA A 429 -6.90 32.49 24.38
C ALA A 429 -8.21 32.28 25.18
N SER A 430 -9.21 33.14 24.96
CA SER A 430 -10.50 33.05 25.63
C SER A 430 -11.17 31.66 25.47
N PRO A 431 -11.16 31.00 24.29
CA PRO A 431 -11.72 29.65 24.16
C PRO A 431 -11.05 28.61 25.08
N THR A 432 -9.74 28.70 25.28
CA THR A 432 -9.01 27.80 26.19
C THR A 432 -9.42 28.05 27.65
N LEU A 433 -9.57 29.31 28.06
CA LEU A 433 -10.01 29.69 29.40
C LEU A 433 -11.45 29.22 29.69
N LEU A 434 -12.35 29.37 28.72
CA LEU A 434 -13.72 28.84 28.80
C LEU A 434 -13.72 27.32 28.95
N GLY A 435 -12.86 26.62 28.21
CA GLY A 435 -12.68 25.18 28.35
C GLY A 435 -12.23 24.74 29.75
N ILE A 436 -11.27 25.46 30.33
CA ILE A 436 -10.80 25.22 31.70
C ILE A 436 -11.93 25.48 32.70
N THR A 437 -12.67 26.57 32.51
CA THR A 437 -13.84 26.93 33.33
C THR A 437 -14.87 25.80 33.30
N ASP A 438 -15.21 25.26 32.13
CA ASP A 438 -16.17 24.17 31.99
C ASP A 438 -15.75 22.93 32.78
N VAL A 439 -14.48 22.53 32.67
CA VAL A 439 -13.95 21.34 33.36
C VAL A 439 -13.90 21.54 34.88
N ILE A 440 -13.47 22.72 35.35
CA ILE A 440 -13.36 23.00 36.80
C ILE A 440 -14.74 23.12 37.44
N THR A 441 -15.69 23.75 36.76
CA THR A 441 -17.05 23.97 37.29
C THR A 441 -17.95 22.74 37.18
N ARG A 442 -17.52 21.68 36.47
CA ARG A 442 -18.31 20.46 36.29
C ARG A 442 -18.66 19.75 37.61
N ASP A 443 -17.74 19.74 38.57
CA ASP A 443 -18.01 19.20 39.91
C ASP A 443 -19.11 20.00 40.62
N LEU A 444 -19.09 21.34 40.50
CA LEU A 444 -20.14 22.20 41.04
C LEU A 444 -21.49 21.96 40.35
N ARG A 445 -21.51 21.76 39.03
CA ARG A 445 -22.74 21.40 38.29
C ARG A 445 -23.32 20.05 38.72
N ARG A 446 -22.46 19.12 39.17
CA ARG A 446 -22.86 17.81 39.71
C ARG A 446 -23.28 17.87 41.20
N GLY A 447 -23.41 19.05 41.79
CA GLY A 447 -23.80 19.22 43.19
C GLY A 447 -22.67 19.05 44.20
N GLN A 448 -21.41 18.92 43.76
CA GLN A 448 -20.26 18.82 44.67
C GLN A 448 -19.70 20.21 45.01
N GLN A 449 -18.84 20.32 46.01
CA GLN A 449 -18.25 21.61 46.41
C GLN A 449 -17.10 22.09 45.49
N GLY A 450 -16.63 21.22 44.60
CA GLY A 450 -15.42 21.46 43.79
C GLY A 450 -14.15 21.56 44.64
N ARG A 451 -12.98 21.62 43.99
CA ARG A 451 -11.69 21.75 44.68
C ARG A 451 -11.30 23.22 44.79
N GLN A 452 -11.10 23.72 46.01
CA GLN A 452 -10.71 25.12 46.27
C GLN A 452 -9.50 25.55 45.44
N THR A 453 -8.43 24.76 45.47
CA THR A 453 -7.18 25.05 44.74
C THR A 453 -7.37 25.22 43.23
N ARG A 454 -8.36 24.56 42.61
CA ARG A 454 -8.67 24.73 41.19
C ARG A 454 -9.48 25.98 40.91
N ILE A 455 -10.39 26.32 41.83
CA ILE A 455 -11.23 27.52 41.72
C ILE A 455 -10.37 28.77 41.92
N ASP A 456 -9.52 28.80 42.94
CA ASP A 456 -8.58 29.91 43.16
C ASP A 456 -7.67 30.11 41.93
N TRP A 457 -7.18 29.00 41.36
CA TRP A 457 -6.38 29.06 40.14
C TRP A 457 -7.18 29.61 38.95
N LEU A 458 -8.45 29.21 38.77
CA LEU A 458 -9.31 29.74 37.71
C LEU A 458 -9.58 31.25 37.88
N LEU A 459 -9.78 31.72 39.11
CA LEU A 459 -9.98 33.14 39.39
C LEU A 459 -8.73 33.95 39.05
N ALA A 460 -7.55 33.47 39.44
CA ALA A 460 -6.27 34.09 39.05
C ALA A 460 -6.09 34.14 37.52
N LEU A 461 -6.48 33.08 36.80
CA LEU A 461 -6.46 33.09 35.32
C LEU A 461 -7.44 34.11 34.73
N THR A 462 -8.60 34.29 35.37
CA THR A 462 -9.65 35.23 34.93
C THR A 462 -9.19 36.67 35.16
N GLU A 463 -8.58 36.94 36.31
CA GLU A 463 -7.99 38.24 36.65
C GLU A 463 -6.90 38.62 35.65
N GLU A 464 -5.96 37.72 35.37
CA GLU A 464 -4.87 37.96 34.42
C GLU A 464 -5.39 38.33 33.01
N ARG A 465 -6.52 37.75 32.59
CA ARG A 465 -7.04 37.92 31.22
C ARG A 465 -8.06 39.03 31.08
N HIS A 466 -8.97 39.16 32.04
CA HIS A 466 -10.16 40.00 31.99
C HIS A 466 -10.16 41.10 33.06
N GLY A 467 -9.14 41.14 33.93
CA GLY A 467 -9.00 42.10 35.01
C GLY A 467 -9.70 41.67 36.29
N LEU A 468 -9.35 42.35 37.39
CA LEU A 468 -9.84 42.06 38.74
C LEU A 468 -11.37 42.06 38.84
N SER A 469 -12.05 43.01 38.21
CA SER A 469 -13.51 43.11 38.28
C SER A 469 -14.23 41.87 37.76
N GLU A 470 -13.76 41.26 36.67
CA GLU A 470 -14.37 40.04 36.13
C GLU A 470 -14.05 38.81 36.98
N ALA A 471 -12.87 38.78 37.61
CA ALA A 471 -12.53 37.73 38.57
C ALA A 471 -13.41 37.80 39.83
N GLU A 472 -13.67 38.98 40.36
CA GLU A 472 -14.57 39.18 41.51
C GLU A 472 -16.01 38.73 41.20
N LYS A 473 -16.53 39.08 40.01
CA LYS A 473 -17.83 38.60 39.55
C LYS A 473 -17.87 37.07 39.45
N ALA A 474 -16.82 36.47 38.87
CA ALA A 474 -16.71 35.01 38.77
C ALA A 474 -16.66 34.35 40.16
N ALA A 475 -15.93 34.94 41.12
CA ALA A 475 -15.84 34.45 42.50
C ALA A 475 -17.22 34.44 43.17
N ALA A 476 -17.97 35.55 43.08
CA ALA A 476 -19.31 35.65 43.66
C ALA A 476 -20.28 34.58 43.09
N VAL A 477 -20.20 34.30 41.78
CA VAL A 477 -21.02 33.26 41.14
C VAL A 477 -20.63 31.86 41.65
N LEU A 478 -19.34 31.56 41.73
CA LEU A 478 -18.85 30.26 42.18
C LEU A 478 -19.16 30.00 43.67
N ASP A 479 -19.08 31.03 44.52
CA ASP A 479 -19.43 30.94 45.94
C ASP A 479 -20.93 30.74 46.14
N LYS A 480 -21.77 31.40 45.34
CA LYS A 480 -23.22 31.15 45.33
C LYS A 480 -23.54 29.70 44.99
N TRP A 481 -22.90 29.14 43.95
CA TRP A 481 -23.06 27.73 43.59
C TRP A 481 -22.64 26.78 44.70
N ARG A 482 -21.54 27.08 45.40
CA ARG A 482 -21.08 26.30 46.56
C ARG A 482 -22.04 26.35 47.74
N GLY A 483 -22.62 27.52 48.02
CA GLY A 483 -23.66 27.68 49.03
C GLY A 483 -24.85 26.76 48.76
N VAL A 484 -25.39 26.82 47.54
CA VAL A 484 -26.52 25.96 47.11
C VAL A 484 -26.17 24.47 47.21
N ASN A 485 -24.96 24.07 46.83
CA ASN A 485 -24.54 22.66 46.91
C ASN A 485 -24.34 22.18 48.35
N ARG A 486 -23.91 23.06 49.28
CA ARG A 486 -23.83 22.74 50.71
C ARG A 486 -25.20 22.46 51.31
N GLU A 487 -26.20 23.25 50.95
CA GLU A 487 -27.58 23.07 51.43
C GLU A 487 -28.23 21.77 50.92
N ARG A 488 -27.77 21.26 49.76
CA ARG A 488 -28.28 20.02 49.16
C ARG A 488 -27.64 18.74 49.69
N ILE A 489 -26.49 18.82 50.36
CA ILE A 489 -25.83 17.66 51.00
C ILE A 489 -26.23 17.68 52.48
N PRO A 490 -27.09 16.76 52.96
CA PRO A 490 -27.41 16.70 54.38
C PRO A 490 -26.12 16.44 55.17
N PRO A 491 -25.90 17.07 56.34
CA PRO A 491 -24.78 16.70 57.20
C PRO A 491 -24.90 15.22 57.52
N LEU A 492 -23.87 14.43 57.18
CA LEU A 492 -23.73 13.07 57.69
C LEU A 492 -23.74 13.19 59.21
N ALA A 493 -24.83 12.72 59.83
CA ALA A 493 -24.94 12.62 61.26
C ALA A 493 -23.71 11.86 61.77
N THR A 494 -22.92 12.54 62.58
CA THR A 494 -21.86 11.97 63.40
C THR A 494 -22.49 10.84 64.21
N ILE A 495 -22.25 9.59 63.80
CA ILE A 495 -22.51 8.43 64.65
C ILE A 495 -21.45 8.50 65.75
N ARG A 496 -21.89 8.93 66.94
CA ARG A 496 -21.14 8.79 68.19
C ARG A 496 -21.22 7.35 68.68
#